data_AF-A0A1U8MZ75-F1
#
_entry.id   AF-A0A1U8MZ75-F1
#
_cell.length_a   1.000
_cell.length_b   1.000
_cell.length_c   1.000
_cell.angle_alpha   90.00
_cell.angle_beta   90.00
_cell.angle_gamma   90.00
#
_symmetry.space_group_name_H-M   'P 1'
#
loop_
_entity.id
_entity.type
_entity.pdbx_description
1 polymer ?
#
loop_
_entity_poly.entity_id
_entity_poly.type
_entity_poly.pdbx_seq_one_letter_code
_entity_poly.pdbx_strand_id
1 'polypeptide(L)'
;MKGFVPKDPNDWEKADWSHGCVRKVPLSCERGEDFLEYPDIKLPDSRKAWYDRTIDLKECKNRCLRNCSCTAFANLDVRDGGSGCILWLGDLIDIREYEENGQTIYVRMAASEIVNKSNIKNGFE
;
A
#
# COMPACT_ATOMS: atom_id res chain seq x y z
N MET A 1 5.82 8.50 1.80
CA MET A 1 4.96 7.56 1.05
C MET A 1 4.10 8.32 0.03
N LYS A 2 4.29 8.12 -1.29
CA LYS A 2 3.54 8.82 -2.36
C LYS A 2 2.02 8.61 -2.24
N GLY A 3 1.21 9.63 -2.51
CA GLY A 3 -0.27 9.54 -2.49
C GLY A 3 -0.90 9.71 -1.11
N PHE A 4 -0.08 10.02 -0.10
CA PHE A 4 -0.51 10.33 1.26
C PHE A 4 -0.06 11.75 1.64
N VAL A 5 -0.79 12.36 2.56
CA VAL A 5 -0.49 13.68 3.14
C VAL A 5 -0.54 13.59 4.67
N PRO A 6 0.21 14.43 5.40
CA PRO A 6 0.12 14.49 6.86
C PRO A 6 -1.32 14.71 7.31
N LYS A 7 -1.74 13.97 8.35
CA LYS A 7 -3.08 14.16 8.92
C LYS A 7 -3.22 15.54 9.58
N ASP A 8 -2.16 16.01 10.22
CA ASP A 8 -2.03 17.36 10.75
C ASP A 8 -0.73 18.01 10.23
N PRO A 9 -0.81 18.97 9.29
CA PRO A 9 0.35 19.66 8.77
C PRO A 9 1.10 20.51 9.81
N ASN A 10 0.40 21.08 10.79
CA ASN A 10 1.02 21.97 11.79
C ASN A 10 1.91 21.18 12.76
N ASP A 11 1.45 20.01 13.18
CA ASP A 11 2.23 19.12 14.03
C ASP A 11 3.40 18.49 13.24
N TRP A 12 3.16 18.18 11.95
CA TRP A 12 4.20 17.69 11.05
C TRP A 12 5.38 18.65 10.92
N GLU A 13 5.11 19.96 10.79
CA GLU A 13 6.13 21.01 10.74
C GLU A 13 6.97 21.11 12.02
N LYS A 14 6.40 20.68 13.16
CA LYS A 14 7.09 20.62 14.45
C LYS A 14 7.78 19.28 14.70
N ALA A 15 7.87 18.43 13.68
CA ALA A 15 8.38 17.06 13.76
C ALA A 15 7.56 16.13 14.68
N ASP A 16 6.29 16.44 14.94
CA ASP A 16 5.34 15.50 15.54
C ASP A 16 4.59 14.75 14.43
N TRP A 17 4.97 13.49 14.24
CA TRP A 17 4.38 12.60 13.23
C TRP A 17 3.42 11.57 13.83
N SER A 18 3.05 11.72 15.11
CA SER A 18 2.25 10.73 15.85
C SER A 18 0.85 10.53 15.25
N HIS A 19 0.31 11.55 14.59
CA HIS A 19 -0.97 11.49 13.89
C HIS A 19 -0.91 10.79 12.52
N GLY A 20 0.29 10.50 12.02
CA GLY A 20 0.53 9.81 10.77
C GLY A 20 0.01 10.55 9.54
N CYS A 21 -0.34 9.77 8.52
CA CYS A 21 -0.77 10.28 7.23
C CYS A 21 -2.14 9.73 6.84
N VAL A 22 -2.85 10.47 5.99
CA VAL A 22 -4.08 10.03 5.33
C VAL A 22 -3.88 9.99 3.81
N ARG A 23 -4.69 9.21 3.11
CA ARG A 23 -4.68 9.21 1.64
C ARG A 23 -5.06 10.61 1.15
N LYS A 24 -4.36 11.09 0.12
CA LYS A 24 -4.69 12.37 -0.53
C LYS A 24 -6.09 12.33 -1.15
N VAL A 25 -6.43 11.21 -1.78
CA VAL A 25 -7.75 10.93 -2.35
C VAL A 25 -8.36 9.75 -1.58
N PRO A 26 -9.53 9.92 -0.94
CA PRO A 26 -10.22 8.83 -0.25
C PRO A 26 -10.55 7.66 -1.18
N LEU A 27 -10.60 6.46 -0.60
CA LEU A 27 -11.12 5.29 -1.31
C LEU A 27 -12.65 5.36 -1.35
N SER A 28 -13.25 5.03 -2.48
CA SER A 28 -14.69 4.91 -2.67
C SER A 28 -15.18 3.46 -2.57
N CYS A 29 -14.27 2.48 -2.59
CA CYS A 29 -14.56 1.06 -2.81
C CYS A 29 -15.38 0.80 -4.09
N GLU A 30 -15.33 1.71 -5.06
CA GLU A 30 -15.99 1.55 -6.36
C GLU A 30 -15.04 1.00 -7.42
N ARG A 31 -15.55 0.81 -8.63
CA ARG A 31 -14.74 0.36 -9.77
C ARG A 31 -13.67 1.39 -10.09
N GLY A 32 -12.46 0.92 -10.36
CA GLY A 32 -11.32 1.73 -10.82
C GLY A 32 -10.22 1.93 -9.80
N GLU A 33 -10.44 1.58 -8.53
CA GLU A 33 -9.35 1.46 -7.56
C GLU A 33 -8.39 0.35 -7.96
N ASP A 34 -7.11 0.61 -7.76
CA ASP A 34 -6.04 -0.36 -7.97
C ASP A 34 -4.92 -0.07 -6.95
N PHE A 35 -3.72 -0.57 -7.15
CA PHE A 35 -2.66 -0.54 -6.15
C PHE A 35 -1.43 0.20 -6.65
N LEU A 36 -0.82 0.93 -5.72
CA LEU A 36 0.51 1.47 -5.91
C LEU A 36 1.52 0.55 -5.23
N GLU A 37 2.56 0.20 -5.97
CA GLU A 37 3.70 -0.56 -5.48
C GLU A 37 4.66 0.33 -4.68
N TYR A 38 5.07 -0.15 -3.51
CA TYR A 38 6.13 0.39 -2.67
C TYR A 38 7.16 -0.72 -2.42
N PRO A 39 8.34 -0.66 -3.07
CA PRO A 39 9.42 -1.62 -2.85
C PRO A 39 10.19 -1.29 -1.56
N ASP A 40 11.02 -2.23 -1.12
CA ASP A 40 11.99 -2.06 -0.03
C ASP A 40 11.37 -1.58 1.30
N ILE A 41 10.21 -2.13 1.65
CA ILE A 41 9.49 -1.78 2.87
C ILE A 41 9.62 -2.87 3.93
N LYS A 42 9.85 -2.47 5.19
CA LYS A 42 9.44 -3.25 6.36
C LYS A 42 7.91 -3.32 6.38
N LEU A 43 7.37 -4.53 6.18
CA LEU A 43 5.92 -4.72 6.15
C LEU A 43 5.23 -4.18 7.42
N PRO A 44 4.02 -3.63 7.30
CA PRO A 44 3.27 -3.11 8.44
C PRO A 44 2.94 -4.18 9.49
N ASP A 45 2.63 -3.73 10.70
CA ASP A 45 2.13 -4.57 11.78
C ASP A 45 0.98 -5.48 11.31
N SER A 46 1.08 -6.77 11.65
CA SER A 46 0.18 -7.82 11.15
C SER A 46 -0.97 -8.17 12.10
N ARG A 47 -1.18 -7.43 13.21
CA ARG A 47 -2.26 -7.73 14.18
C ARG A 47 -3.65 -7.66 13.56
N LYS A 48 -3.84 -6.82 12.54
CA LYS A 48 -5.07 -6.69 11.75
C LYS A 48 -4.90 -7.17 10.32
N ALA A 49 -4.10 -8.21 10.12
CA ALA A 49 -3.90 -8.83 8.82
C ALA A 49 -4.64 -10.17 8.71
N TRP A 50 -5.09 -10.47 7.48
CA TRP A 50 -5.51 -11.80 7.07
C TRP A 50 -4.42 -12.39 6.16
N TYR A 51 -4.21 -13.70 6.20
CA TYR A 51 -3.20 -14.33 5.35
C TYR A 51 -3.64 -15.70 4.85
N ASP A 52 -3.07 -16.12 3.73
CA ASP A 52 -3.30 -17.42 3.09
C ASP A 52 -2.06 -17.82 2.30
N ARG A 53 -1.49 -18.98 2.63
CA ARG A 53 -0.26 -19.48 2.00
C ARG A 53 -0.48 -20.09 0.62
N THR A 54 -1.72 -20.39 0.27
CA THR A 54 -2.06 -21.22 -0.90
C THR A 54 -2.38 -20.40 -2.14
N ILE A 55 -2.71 -19.12 -1.97
CA ILE A 55 -3.06 -18.23 -3.07
C ILE A 55 -1.87 -17.41 -3.52
N ASP A 56 -1.82 -17.12 -4.82
CA ASP A 56 -0.79 -16.29 -5.41
C ASP A 56 -1.09 -14.79 -5.24
N LEU A 57 -0.12 -13.97 -5.65
CA LEU A 57 -0.20 -12.51 -5.56
C LEU A 57 -1.36 -11.92 -6.39
N LYS A 58 -1.73 -12.57 -7.50
CA LYS A 58 -2.83 -12.12 -8.37
C LYS A 58 -4.18 -12.33 -7.70
N GLU A 59 -4.39 -13.49 -7.09
CA GLU A 59 -5.58 -13.75 -6.29
C GLU A 59 -5.60 -12.90 -5.02
N CYS A 60 -4.45 -12.62 -4.42
CA CYS A 60 -4.31 -11.68 -3.30
C CYS A 60 -4.84 -10.27 -3.67
N LYS A 61 -4.43 -9.74 -4.83
CA LYS A 61 -4.95 -8.48 -5.39
C LYS A 61 -6.46 -8.51 -5.53
N ASN A 62 -7.02 -9.56 -6.14
CA ASN A 62 -8.46 -9.69 -6.37
C ASN A 62 -9.25 -9.74 -5.07
N ARG A 63 -8.76 -10.48 -4.07
CA ARG A 63 -9.39 -10.55 -2.74
C ARG A 63 -9.37 -9.20 -2.04
N CYS A 64 -8.26 -8.46 -2.13
CA CYS A 64 -8.18 -7.13 -1.56
C CYS A 64 -9.20 -6.18 -2.22
N LEU A 65 -9.30 -6.16 -3.56
CA LEU A 65 -10.28 -5.32 -4.27
C LEU A 65 -11.72 -5.58 -3.84
N ARG A 66 -12.07 -6.86 -3.62
CA ARG A 66 -13.42 -7.28 -3.18
C ARG A 66 -13.72 -6.95 -1.72
N ASN A 67 -12.71 -6.65 -0.91
CA ASN A 67 -12.87 -6.31 0.50
C ASN A 67 -12.63 -4.80 0.70
N CYS A 68 -13.68 -4.03 0.95
CA CYS A 68 -13.58 -2.56 1.13
C CYS A 68 -12.72 -2.15 2.33
N SER A 69 -12.54 -3.02 3.31
CA SER A 69 -11.65 -2.75 4.45
C SER A 69 -10.18 -3.04 4.13
N CYS A 70 -9.89 -3.73 3.03
CA CYS A 70 -8.52 -4.03 2.62
C CYS A 70 -7.83 -2.77 2.10
N THR A 71 -6.68 -2.46 2.69
CA THR A 71 -5.90 -1.26 2.39
C THR A 71 -4.56 -1.56 1.74
N ALA A 72 -4.04 -2.78 1.89
CA ALA A 72 -2.83 -3.23 1.21
C ALA A 72 -2.72 -4.76 1.16
N PHE A 73 -1.86 -5.24 0.27
CA PHE A 73 -1.48 -6.64 0.22
C PHE A 73 0.00 -6.84 -0.13
N ALA A 74 0.54 -8.02 0.15
CA ALA A 74 1.89 -8.44 -0.24
C ALA A 74 2.00 -9.97 -0.35
N ASN A 75 3.12 -10.45 -0.89
CA ASN A 75 3.51 -11.85 -0.73
C ASN A 75 3.80 -12.14 0.75
N LEU A 76 3.36 -13.30 1.23
CA LEU A 76 3.63 -13.73 2.60
C LEU A 76 5.07 -14.25 2.76
N ASP A 77 5.57 -14.93 1.73
CA ASP A 77 6.95 -15.42 1.63
C ASP A 77 7.56 -14.86 0.35
N VAL A 78 8.80 -14.36 0.42
CA VAL A 78 9.49 -13.73 -0.72
C VAL A 78 10.48 -14.65 -1.42
N ARG A 79 10.70 -15.85 -0.90
CA ARG A 79 11.58 -16.85 -1.51
C ARG A 79 11.00 -17.32 -2.85
N ASP A 80 11.88 -17.78 -3.74
CA ASP A 80 11.51 -18.43 -5.01
C ASP A 80 10.55 -17.64 -5.91
N GLY A 81 10.69 -16.30 -5.93
CA GLY A 81 9.82 -15.41 -6.70
C GLY A 81 8.53 -14.97 -5.99
N GLY A 82 8.34 -15.40 -4.74
CA GLY A 82 7.26 -14.98 -3.87
C GLY A 82 6.04 -15.90 -3.89
N SER A 83 5.47 -16.16 -2.72
CA SER A 83 4.29 -17.00 -2.55
C SER A 83 3.43 -16.58 -1.35
N GLY A 84 2.19 -17.06 -1.36
CA GLY A 84 1.20 -16.72 -0.36
C GLY A 84 0.75 -15.27 -0.43
N CYS A 85 -0.18 -14.93 0.45
CA CYS A 85 -0.84 -13.65 0.49
C CYS A 85 -0.98 -13.19 1.93
N ILE A 86 -0.72 -11.91 2.15
CA ILE A 86 -1.10 -11.18 3.36
C ILE A 86 -1.88 -9.93 2.94
N LEU A 87 -3.02 -9.70 3.60
CA LEU A 87 -3.91 -8.55 3.41
C LEU A 87 -3.96 -7.75 4.69
N TRP A 88 -3.70 -6.45 4.63
CA TRP A 88 -3.94 -5.54 5.76
C TRP A 88 -5.35 -4.96 5.68
N LEU A 89 -6.04 -4.97 6.82
CA LEU A 89 -7.38 -4.41 6.97
C LEU A 89 -7.31 -3.14 7.84
N GLY A 90 -7.59 -1.98 7.23
CA GLY A 90 -7.52 -0.68 7.90
C GLY A 90 -6.12 -0.04 7.87
N ASP A 91 -5.72 0.61 8.95
CA ASP A 91 -4.50 1.43 8.95
C ASP A 91 -3.21 0.60 8.83
N LEU A 92 -2.25 1.11 8.05
CA LEU A 92 -0.91 0.55 7.92
C LEU A 92 -0.01 1.18 8.98
N ILE A 93 0.36 0.42 10.00
CA ILE A 93 1.09 0.91 11.18
C ILE A 93 2.50 0.31 11.17
N ASP A 94 3.48 1.08 11.64
CA ASP A 94 4.88 0.62 11.81
C ASP A 94 5.55 0.20 10.48
N ILE A 95 5.17 0.90 9.40
CA ILE A 95 5.82 0.83 8.09
C ILE A 95 7.14 1.61 8.10
N ARG A 96 8.18 1.06 7.47
CA ARG A 96 9.47 1.74 7.31
C ARG A 96 10.07 1.42 5.94
N GLU A 97 10.73 2.41 5.34
CA GLU A 97 11.52 2.24 4.12
C GLU A 97 12.94 1.79 4.48
N TYR A 98 13.43 0.79 3.76
CA TYR A 98 14.80 0.33 3.79
C TYR A 98 15.52 0.79 2.53
N GLU A 99 16.84 0.90 2.60
CA GLU A 99 17.66 1.23 1.44
C GLU A 99 17.64 0.08 0.41
N GLU A 100 17.72 -1.16 0.87
CA GLU A 100 17.67 -2.38 0.07
C GLU A 100 17.12 -3.57 0.88
N ASN A 101 16.74 -4.65 0.19
CA ASN A 101 16.32 -5.94 0.78
C ASN A 101 15.02 -5.90 1.61
N GLY A 102 14.19 -4.87 1.43
CA GLY A 102 12.86 -4.88 2.01
C GLY A 102 11.90 -5.72 1.18
N GLN A 103 10.63 -5.75 1.58
CA GLN A 103 9.57 -6.44 0.85
C GLN A 103 8.71 -5.44 0.09
N THR A 104 8.18 -5.86 -1.05
CA THR A 104 7.21 -5.07 -1.79
C THR A 104 5.82 -5.18 -1.17
N ILE A 105 5.22 -4.03 -0.87
CA ILE A 105 3.81 -3.91 -0.49
C ILE A 105 3.02 -3.16 -1.57
N TYR A 106 1.81 -3.63 -1.84
CA TYR A 106 0.87 -3.03 -2.77
C TYR A 106 -0.24 -2.34 -1.97
N VAL A 107 -0.24 -1.01 -1.95
CA VAL A 107 -1.21 -0.23 -1.17
C VAL A 107 -2.35 0.23 -2.08
N ARG A 108 -3.59 0.05 -1.63
CA ARG A 108 -4.81 0.39 -2.37
C ARG A 108 -4.96 1.90 -2.49
N MET A 109 -5.18 2.37 -3.71
CA MET A 109 -5.28 3.78 -4.07
C MET A 109 -6.49 4.06 -4.98
N ALA A 110 -6.98 5.29 -4.92
CA ALA A 110 -7.97 5.78 -5.87
C ALA A 110 -7.40 5.80 -7.30
N ALA A 111 -8.25 5.56 -8.31
CA ALA A 111 -7.87 5.51 -9.72
C ALA A 111 -7.00 6.71 -10.17
N SER A 112 -7.38 7.92 -9.72
CA SER A 112 -6.71 9.18 -10.05
C SER A 112 -5.25 9.24 -9.57
N GLU A 113 -4.94 8.58 -8.45
CA GLU A 113 -3.56 8.54 -7.90
C GLU A 113 -2.65 7.60 -8.70
N ILE A 114 -3.23 6.71 -9.51
CA ILE A 114 -2.51 5.69 -10.29
C ILE A 114 -2.23 6.20 -11.71
N VAL A 115 -3.22 6.83 -12.35
CA VAL A 115 -3.08 7.45 -13.70
C VAL A 115 -2.03 8.56 -13.71
N ASN A 116 -1.82 9.23 -12.58
CA ASN A 116 -0.73 10.20 -12.44
C ASN A 116 0.68 9.57 -12.54
N LYS A 117 0.86 8.24 -12.52
CA LYS A 117 2.14 7.58 -12.88
C LYS A 117 2.31 7.44 -14.40
N SER A 118 1.26 7.17 -15.18
CA SER A 118 1.36 6.99 -16.64
C SER A 118 1.61 8.30 -17.37
N ASN A 119 1.09 9.42 -16.87
CA ASN A 119 1.34 10.75 -17.46
C ASN A 119 2.74 11.31 -17.20
N ILE A 120 3.50 10.74 -16.26
CA ILE A 120 4.90 11.15 -16.01
C ILE A 120 5.87 10.41 -16.95
N LYS A 121 5.47 9.26 -17.54
CA LYS A 121 6.31 8.54 -18.51
C LYS A 121 6.29 9.11 -19.93
N ASN A 122 5.40 10.06 -20.22
CA ASN A 122 5.27 10.70 -21.56
C ASN A 122 5.79 12.15 -21.58
N GLY A 123 6.66 12.53 -20.64
CA GLY A 123 7.13 13.92 -20.47
C GLY A 123 8.62 14.15 -20.72
N PHE A 124 9.31 13.22 -21.36
CA PHE A 124 10.69 13.42 -21.83
C PHE A 124 10.85 12.82 -23.23
N GLU A 125 10.54 13.65 -24.22
CA GLU A 125 11.19 13.66 -25.54
C GLU A 125 11.62 15.09 -25.83
#